data_AF-A0A258RSJ2-F1
#
_entry.id   AF-A0A258RSJ2-F1
#
_cell.length_a   1.000
_cell.length_b   1.000
_cell.length_c   1.000
_cell.angle_alpha   90.00
_cell.angle_beta   90.00
_cell.angle_gamma   90.00
#
_symmetry.space_group_name_H-M   'P 1'
#
loop_
_entity.id
_entity.type
_entity.pdbx_description
1 polymer ?
#
loop_
_entity_poly.entity_id
_entity_poly.type
_entity_poly.pdbx_seq_one_letter_code
_entity_poly.pdbx_strand_id
1 'polypeptide(L)'
;MDQIAPPPPPPASPTALDDASPDIVIAARPRTRPPLRNLVDYYRYYCVDAIRLTGHGRAPLGDPDWQPIVGQDLERLGHAAPGAIAFGQRDDRLGLTVYLKIEQPVRADGLHEEQCALILLGPIDQKAYLAQMSALLRGSPTIRHVGMAEGVAKAPGWKRWLWTGMPSRGSRNWVASPTSGDRLTGWDSFLVVTDRRFYDEYDYIFAELKVREAGPLPLSIMSFNHVSAGR
;
A
#
# COMPACT_ATOMS: atom_id res chain seq x y z
N MET A 1 -30.44 -25.05 -13.78
CA MET A 1 -29.73 -23.76 -13.94
C MET A 1 -29.45 -23.26 -12.55
N ASP A 2 -28.30 -23.65 -12.00
CA ASP A 2 -27.91 -23.22 -10.66
C ASP A 2 -27.51 -21.74 -10.71
N GLN A 3 -28.19 -20.93 -9.90
CA GLN A 3 -27.84 -19.53 -9.72
C GLN A 3 -26.50 -19.49 -8.99
N ILE A 4 -25.43 -19.21 -9.73
CA ILE A 4 -24.12 -18.91 -9.15
C ILE A 4 -24.30 -17.58 -8.42
N ALA A 5 -24.26 -17.64 -7.09
CA ALA A 5 -24.29 -16.46 -6.24
C ALA A 5 -23.16 -15.50 -6.67
N PRO A 6 -23.39 -14.19 -6.68
CA PRO A 6 -22.33 -13.23 -6.98
C PRO A 6 -21.16 -13.46 -6.02
N PRO A 7 -19.90 -13.40 -6.52
CA PRO A 7 -18.74 -13.53 -5.65
C PRO A 7 -18.81 -12.46 -4.56
N PRO A 8 -18.35 -12.76 -3.33
CA PRO A 8 -18.33 -11.78 -2.26
C PRO A 8 -17.55 -10.55 -2.73
N PRO A 9 -17.97 -9.33 -2.35
CA PRO A 9 -17.18 -8.15 -2.63
C PRO A 9 -15.76 -8.36 -2.08
N PRO A 10 -14.72 -7.76 -2.71
CA PRO A 10 -13.40 -7.77 -2.11
C PRO A 10 -13.53 -7.34 -0.65
N PRO A 11 -12.76 -7.94 0.27
CA PRO A 11 -12.81 -7.56 1.67
C PRO A 11 -12.74 -6.04 1.74
N ALA A 12 -13.69 -5.44 2.47
CA ALA A 12 -13.72 -4.00 2.64
C ALA A 12 -12.30 -3.56 2.99
N SER A 13 -11.72 -2.67 2.18
CA SER A 13 -10.43 -2.09 2.54
C SER A 13 -10.58 -1.60 3.97
N PRO A 14 -9.71 -2.01 4.91
CA PRO A 14 -9.88 -1.70 6.31
C PRO A 14 -10.12 -0.18 6.45
N THR A 15 -11.31 0.15 6.93
CA THR A 15 -11.81 1.51 7.03
C THR A 15 -11.10 2.19 8.19
N ALA A 16 -10.61 3.42 7.91
CA ALA A 16 -10.16 4.46 8.82
C ALA A 16 -8.90 4.16 9.66
N LEU A 17 -7.78 4.76 9.26
CA LEU A 17 -6.97 5.48 10.24
C LEU A 17 -7.94 6.46 10.92
N ASP A 18 -8.33 6.19 12.16
CA ASP A 18 -9.10 7.16 12.93
C ASP A 18 -8.27 8.44 13.09
N ASP A 19 -8.94 9.56 13.33
CA ASP A 19 -8.33 10.88 13.58
C ASP A 19 -7.37 10.92 14.79
N ALA A 20 -7.06 9.77 15.39
CA ALA A 20 -6.17 9.52 16.52
C ALA A 20 -4.67 9.35 16.16
N SER A 21 -4.28 9.43 14.88
CA SER A 21 -2.86 9.46 14.50
C SER A 21 -2.03 10.71 14.86
N PRO A 22 -2.55 11.88 15.32
CA PRO A 22 -1.69 13.03 15.65
C PRO A 22 -0.94 12.87 16.99
N ASP A 23 -1.30 11.89 17.82
CA ASP A 23 -0.70 11.71 19.16
C ASP A 23 0.53 10.79 19.19
N ILE A 24 0.90 10.16 18.07
CA ILE A 24 2.12 9.34 18.00
C ILE A 24 3.34 10.26 17.95
N VAL A 25 4.09 10.30 19.06
CA VAL A 25 5.27 11.16 19.19
C VAL A 25 6.49 10.45 18.61
N ILE A 26 7.04 11.00 17.54
CA ILE A 26 8.33 10.58 16.97
C ILE A 26 9.32 11.72 17.13
N ALA A 27 10.55 11.40 17.54
CA ALA A 27 11.57 12.45 17.66
C ALA A 27 11.88 13.04 16.27
N ALA A 28 11.96 14.37 16.23
CA ALA A 28 12.32 15.07 15.02
C ALA A 28 13.73 14.69 14.56
N ARG A 29 13.87 14.60 13.24
CA ARG A 29 15.16 14.36 12.60
C ARG A 29 16.12 15.53 12.81
N PRO A 30 17.41 15.28 13.12
CA PRO A 30 18.39 16.35 13.23
C PRO A 30 18.51 17.15 11.93
N ARG A 31 18.52 18.48 12.03
CA ARG A 31 18.58 19.41 10.87
C ARG A 31 19.81 19.23 9.98
N THR A 32 20.87 18.63 10.51
CA THR A 32 22.14 18.39 9.81
C THR A 32 22.16 17.10 8.99
N ARG A 33 21.11 16.26 9.05
CA ARG A 33 21.05 15.04 8.25
C ARG A 33 20.74 15.33 6.76
N PRO A 34 21.21 14.49 5.81
CA PRO A 34 20.89 14.65 4.39
C PRO A 34 19.37 14.70 4.18
N PRO A 35 18.79 15.42 3.23
CA PRO A 35 17.33 15.46 3.04
C PRO A 35 16.69 14.07 3.01
N LEU A 36 15.41 13.97 3.44
CA LEU A 36 14.64 12.74 3.25
C LEU A 36 14.78 12.28 1.80
N ARG A 37 14.96 10.98 1.60
CA ARG A 37 14.80 10.38 0.27
C ARG A 37 13.39 10.68 -0.22
N ASN A 38 13.20 10.64 -1.53
CA ASN A 38 11.86 10.72 -2.09
C ASN A 38 10.97 9.66 -1.42
N LEU A 39 9.76 10.01 -0.99
CA LEU A 39 8.89 9.07 -0.27
C LEU A 39 8.50 7.87 -1.16
N VAL A 40 8.46 8.07 -2.49
CA VAL A 40 8.29 6.97 -3.44
C VAL A 40 9.49 6.04 -3.47
N ASP A 41 10.71 6.54 -3.23
CA ASP A 41 11.90 5.68 -3.10
C ASP A 41 11.84 4.85 -1.82
N TYR A 42 11.36 5.41 -0.70
CA TYR A 42 11.13 4.63 0.52
C TYR A 42 10.08 3.55 0.29
N TYR A 43 8.93 3.91 -0.31
CA TYR A 43 7.88 2.96 -0.66
C TYR A 43 8.39 1.86 -1.60
N ARG A 44 9.13 2.23 -2.64
CA ARG A 44 9.78 1.27 -3.54
C ARG A 44 10.69 0.32 -2.78
N TYR A 45 11.62 0.86 -2.00
CA TYR A 45 12.67 0.08 -1.35
C TYR A 45 12.13 -0.84 -0.24
N TYR A 46 11.24 -0.31 0.61
CA TYR A 46 10.74 -1.04 1.77
C TYR A 46 9.53 -1.91 1.48
N CYS A 47 8.69 -1.54 0.50
CA CYS A 47 7.49 -2.29 0.16
C CYS A 47 7.64 -3.04 -1.15
N VAL A 48 7.77 -2.33 -2.28
CA VAL A 48 7.65 -2.96 -3.61
C VAL A 48 8.80 -3.95 -3.88
N ASP A 49 10.04 -3.48 -3.82
CA ASP A 49 11.22 -4.30 -4.10
C ASP A 49 11.44 -5.36 -3.00
N ALA A 50 11.13 -5.05 -1.74
CA ALA A 50 11.24 -6.01 -0.65
C ALA A 50 10.28 -7.18 -0.82
N ILE A 51 8.98 -6.91 -1.01
CA ILE A 51 7.96 -7.94 -1.19
C ILE A 51 8.22 -8.72 -2.48
N ARG A 52 8.57 -8.04 -3.58
CA ARG A 52 8.96 -8.70 -4.83
C ARG A 52 10.11 -9.69 -4.68
N LEU A 53 11.10 -9.38 -3.85
CA LEU A 53 12.30 -10.20 -3.71
C LEU A 53 12.16 -11.29 -2.64
N THR A 54 11.36 -11.04 -1.60
CA THR A 54 11.36 -11.86 -0.37
C THR A 54 9.99 -12.36 0.03
N GLY A 55 8.91 -11.87 -0.59
CA GLY A 55 7.53 -12.06 -0.13
C GLY A 55 7.13 -11.12 1.01
N HIS A 56 8.07 -10.41 1.64
CA HIS A 56 7.82 -9.62 2.85
C HIS A 56 8.27 -8.16 2.71
N GLY A 57 7.60 -7.26 3.44
CA GLY A 57 8.08 -5.90 3.62
C GLY A 57 9.43 -5.86 4.35
N ARG A 58 10.26 -4.85 4.07
CA ARG A 58 11.56 -4.67 4.73
C ARG A 58 11.44 -3.66 5.88
N ALA A 59 11.72 -4.12 7.09
CA ALA A 59 11.91 -3.23 8.23
C ALA A 59 13.20 -2.40 8.09
N PRO A 60 13.19 -1.10 8.44
CA PRO A 60 14.34 -0.20 8.38
C PRO A 60 15.26 -0.39 9.60
N LEU A 61 15.61 -1.65 9.91
CA LEU A 61 16.45 -1.97 11.06
C LEU A 61 17.87 -1.42 10.87
N GLY A 62 18.35 -0.68 11.85
CA GLY A 62 19.68 -0.06 11.82
C GLY A 62 19.73 1.29 11.09
N ASP A 63 18.62 1.77 10.54
CA ASP A 63 18.51 3.14 10.05
C ASP A 63 18.14 4.07 11.22
N PRO A 64 19.05 4.96 11.68
CA PRO A 64 18.79 5.83 12.83
C PRO A 64 17.76 6.93 12.54
N ASP A 65 17.30 7.07 11.29
CA ASP A 65 16.17 7.95 10.95
C ASP A 65 14.82 7.34 11.39
N TRP A 66 14.74 6.02 11.54
CA TRP A 66 13.50 5.32 11.87
C TRP A 66 13.44 4.89 13.33
N GLN A 67 12.30 5.19 13.96
CA GLN A 67 12.00 4.79 15.34
C GLN A 67 10.94 3.69 15.32
N PRO A 68 11.15 2.56 16.01
CA PRO A 68 10.11 1.55 16.17
C PRO A 68 8.87 2.14 16.86
N ILE A 69 7.70 1.76 16.38
CA ILE A 69 6.40 2.09 16.98
C ILE A 69 5.82 0.80 17.54
N VAL A 70 5.48 0.81 18.82
CA VAL A 70 5.11 -0.38 19.59
C VAL A 70 3.89 -0.12 20.46
N GLY A 71 3.23 -1.19 20.88
CA GLY A 71 2.09 -1.13 21.81
C GLY A 71 0.92 -0.31 21.27
N GLN A 72 0.35 0.55 22.11
CA GLN A 72 -0.85 1.33 21.77
C GLN A 72 -0.64 2.31 20.60
N ASP A 73 0.58 2.80 20.38
CA ASP A 73 0.87 3.69 19.24
C ASP A 73 0.83 2.93 17.90
N LEU A 74 1.13 1.64 17.90
CA LEU A 74 0.96 0.80 16.72
C LEU A 74 -0.52 0.60 16.40
N GLU A 75 -1.37 0.39 17.40
CA GLU A 75 -2.82 0.27 17.25
C GLU A 75 -3.47 1.56 16.72
N ARG A 76 -2.92 2.73 17.08
CA ARG A 76 -3.36 4.04 16.56
C ARG A 76 -3.09 4.24 15.06
N LEU A 77 -2.19 3.45 14.46
CA LEU A 77 -1.97 3.42 13.01
C LEU A 77 -3.02 2.56 12.26
N GLY A 78 -4.15 2.25 12.91
CA GLY A 78 -5.22 1.42 12.39
C GLY A 78 -5.07 -0.04 12.77
N HIS A 79 -5.90 -0.92 12.20
CA HIS A 79 -5.91 -2.35 12.52
C HIS A 79 -4.51 -2.98 12.43
N ALA A 80 -3.90 -3.29 13.58
CA ALA A 80 -2.64 -4.01 13.64
C ALA A 80 -2.96 -5.51 13.67
N ALA A 81 -2.69 -6.22 12.57
CA ALA A 81 -2.75 -7.67 12.60
C ALA A 81 -1.73 -8.22 13.63
N PRO A 82 -1.95 -9.42 14.20
CA PRO A 82 -0.94 -10.05 15.06
C PRO A 82 0.43 -10.10 14.35
N GLY A 83 1.48 -9.63 15.02
CA GLY A 83 2.83 -9.56 14.45
C GLY A 83 3.09 -8.34 13.53
N ALA A 84 2.14 -7.41 13.40
CA ALA A 84 2.38 -6.15 12.71
C ALA A 84 3.53 -5.37 13.38
N ILE A 85 4.34 -4.72 12.56
CA ILE A 85 5.43 -3.85 12.99
C ILE A 85 5.30 -2.50 12.29
N ALA A 86 5.64 -1.43 13.00
CA ALA A 86 5.70 -0.12 12.39
C ALA A 86 6.92 0.68 12.85
N PHE A 87 7.28 1.64 12.02
CA PHE A 87 8.40 2.54 12.22
C PHE A 87 7.98 3.95 11.83
N GLY A 88 8.51 4.95 12.52
CA GLY A 88 8.18 6.34 12.32
C GLY A 88 9.41 7.22 12.16
N GLN A 89 9.28 8.28 11.37
CA GLN A 89 10.25 9.38 11.31
C GLN A 89 9.53 10.72 11.11
N ARG A 90 10.13 11.81 11.57
CA ARG A 90 9.56 13.17 11.47
C ARG A 90 10.58 14.15 10.91
N ASP A 91 10.21 14.84 9.83
CA ASP A 91 10.97 15.95 9.25
C ASP A 91 10.24 17.28 9.48
N ASP A 92 10.66 18.02 10.51
CA ASP A 92 10.08 19.32 10.87
C ASP A 92 10.33 20.41 9.82
N ARG A 93 11.38 20.28 8.98
CA ARG A 93 11.66 21.25 7.92
C ARG A 93 10.61 21.15 6.82
N LEU A 94 10.15 19.93 6.54
CA LEU A 94 9.08 19.66 5.58
C LEU A 94 7.69 19.64 6.21
N GLY A 95 7.59 19.72 7.54
CA GLY A 95 6.32 19.59 8.26
C GLY A 95 5.66 18.22 8.06
N LEU A 96 6.47 17.18 7.90
CA LEU A 96 6.04 15.84 7.47
C LEU A 96 6.39 14.79 8.52
N THR A 97 5.42 13.93 8.84
CA THR A 97 5.64 12.69 9.59
C THR A 97 5.38 11.51 8.67
N VAL A 98 6.28 10.54 8.68
CA VAL A 98 6.27 9.36 7.80
C VAL A 98 6.29 8.12 8.67
N TYR A 99 5.33 7.23 8.44
CA TYR A 99 5.28 5.91 9.04
C TYR A 99 5.44 4.84 7.97
N LEU A 100 6.12 3.76 8.33
CA LEU A 100 6.20 2.53 7.57
C LEU A 100 5.55 1.44 8.43
N LYS A 101 4.51 0.80 7.91
CA LYS A 101 3.80 -0.28 8.57
C LYS A 101 3.90 -1.55 7.73
N ILE A 102 4.24 -2.67 8.35
CA ILE A 102 4.31 -3.99 7.71
C ILE A 102 3.44 -4.93 8.52
N GLU A 103 2.54 -5.64 7.86
CA GLU A 103 1.60 -6.54 8.52
C GLU A 103 1.16 -7.70 7.62
N GLN A 104 0.65 -8.75 8.25
CA GLN A 104 0.05 -9.90 7.61
C GLN A 104 -1.44 -9.96 7.97
N PRO A 105 -2.32 -9.30 7.20
CA PRO A 105 -3.75 -9.34 7.47
C PRO A 105 -4.27 -10.78 7.51
N VAL A 106 -5.05 -11.10 8.55
CA VAL A 106 -5.69 -12.42 8.64
C VAL A 106 -6.82 -12.49 7.61
N ARG A 107 -6.71 -13.42 6.66
CA ARG A 107 -7.77 -13.63 5.66
C ARG A 107 -8.60 -14.87 5.98
N ALA A 108 -9.92 -14.69 6.00
CA ALA A 108 -10.88 -15.78 6.23
C ALA A 108 -10.91 -16.81 5.08
N ASP A 109 -10.42 -16.41 3.91
CA ASP A 109 -10.37 -17.22 2.69
C ASP A 109 -9.08 -18.06 2.60
N GLY A 110 -8.34 -18.25 3.69
CA GLY A 110 -7.11 -19.07 3.76
C GLY A 110 -5.99 -18.67 2.82
N LEU A 111 -6.05 -17.48 2.22
CA LEU A 111 -4.95 -16.89 1.47
C LEU A 111 -4.00 -16.17 2.42
N HIS A 112 -2.73 -16.12 2.05
CA HIS A 112 -1.73 -15.35 2.76
C HIS A 112 -1.59 -13.98 2.11
N GLU A 113 -1.69 -12.92 2.91
CA GLU A 113 -1.52 -11.54 2.46
C GLU A 113 -0.40 -10.86 3.24
N GLU A 114 0.46 -10.20 2.48
CA GLU A 114 1.56 -9.38 2.96
C GLU A 114 1.29 -7.95 2.57
N GLN A 115 1.10 -7.09 3.57
CA GLN A 115 0.84 -5.68 3.39
C GLN A 115 2.02 -4.85 3.90
N CYS A 116 2.54 -3.96 3.04
CA CYS A 116 3.48 -2.93 3.44
C CYS A 116 2.93 -1.57 3.03
N ALA A 117 2.87 -0.63 3.97
CA ALA A 117 2.29 0.68 3.78
C ALA A 117 3.22 1.80 4.26
N LEU A 118 3.34 2.86 3.45
CA LEU A 118 3.91 4.13 3.84
C LEU A 118 2.77 5.12 4.11
N ILE A 119 2.69 5.63 5.33
CA ILE A 119 1.64 6.54 5.80
C ILE A 119 2.28 7.91 6.02
N LEU A 120 1.69 8.95 5.46
CA LEU A 120 2.22 10.31 5.42
C LEU A 120 1.24 11.26 6.10
N LEU A 121 1.69 11.95 7.15
CA LEU A 121 0.96 13.05 7.80
C LEU A 121 1.67 14.36 7.51
N GLY A 122 1.00 15.26 6.80
CA GLY A 122 1.55 16.57 6.44
C GLY A 122 1.35 16.93 4.96
N PRO A 123 1.84 18.11 4.54
CA PRO A 123 1.65 18.59 3.18
C PRO A 123 2.49 17.79 2.18
N ILE A 124 1.85 17.28 1.12
CA ILE A 124 2.53 16.60 0.00
C ILE A 124 2.03 17.11 -1.36
N ASP A 125 2.90 17.08 -2.37
CA ASP A 125 2.48 17.32 -3.77
C ASP A 125 1.84 16.05 -4.35
N GLN A 126 0.55 15.89 -4.11
CA GLN A 126 -0.20 14.70 -4.51
C GLN A 126 -0.13 14.39 -6.01
N LYS A 127 -0.10 15.41 -6.87
CA LYS A 127 -0.05 15.18 -8.33
C LYS A 127 1.30 14.59 -8.71
N ALA A 128 2.38 15.10 -8.14
CA ALA A 128 3.71 14.54 -8.32
C ALA A 128 3.79 13.11 -7.75
N TYR A 129 3.24 12.86 -6.56
CA TYR A 129 3.22 11.52 -5.95
C TYR A 129 2.42 10.51 -6.77
N LEU A 130 1.24 10.89 -7.23
CA LEU A 130 0.42 10.05 -8.10
C LEU A 130 1.20 9.67 -9.37
N ALA A 131 1.81 10.64 -10.05
CA ALA A 131 2.58 10.39 -11.26
C ALA A 131 3.75 9.43 -11.03
N GLN A 132 4.48 9.60 -9.92
CA GLN A 132 5.62 8.75 -9.55
C GLN A 132 5.18 7.33 -9.14
N MET A 133 4.09 7.21 -8.38
CA MET A 133 3.47 5.92 -8.01
C MET A 133 2.99 5.16 -9.25
N SER A 134 2.28 5.84 -10.16
CA SER A 134 1.87 5.26 -11.43
C SER A 134 3.06 4.79 -12.26
N ALA A 135 4.18 5.52 -12.27
CA ALA A 135 5.39 5.09 -12.98
C ALA A 135 6.02 3.83 -12.35
N LEU A 136 5.97 3.70 -11.02
CA LEU A 136 6.55 2.58 -10.28
C LEU A 136 5.74 1.27 -10.43
N LEU A 137 4.42 1.35 -10.50
CA LEU A 137 3.52 0.21 -10.30
C LEU A 137 2.85 -0.33 -11.59
N ARG A 138 3.22 0.19 -12.77
CA ARG A 138 2.67 -0.23 -14.07
C ARG A 138 3.23 -1.56 -14.60
N GLY A 139 2.81 -2.69 -14.02
CA GLY A 139 3.22 -4.04 -14.45
C GLY A 139 2.60 -4.54 -15.77
N SER A 140 3.36 -5.36 -16.50
CA SER A 140 2.85 -6.29 -17.52
C SER A 140 3.09 -7.73 -17.03
N PRO A 141 2.19 -8.71 -17.30
CA PRO A 141 0.92 -8.60 -17.99
C PRO A 141 -0.20 -8.22 -17.01
N THR A 142 -0.81 -7.07 -17.25
CA THR A 142 -2.14 -6.74 -16.71
C THR A 142 -3.16 -7.30 -17.69
N ILE A 143 -3.53 -8.58 -17.55
CA ILE A 143 -4.65 -9.11 -18.35
C ILE A 143 -5.93 -8.49 -17.79
N ARG A 144 -6.67 -7.78 -18.65
CA ARG A 144 -7.97 -7.21 -18.31
C ARG A 144 -9.02 -8.32 -18.26
N HIS A 145 -9.55 -8.63 -17.07
CA HIS A 145 -10.75 -9.47 -16.89
C HIS A 145 -11.76 -8.82 -15.92
N VAL A 146 -13.03 -9.19 -16.11
CA VAL A 146 -14.26 -8.45 -15.74
C VAL A 146 -14.52 -8.40 -14.23
N GLY A 147 -14.64 -7.18 -13.69
CA GLY A 147 -15.25 -6.86 -12.39
C GLY A 147 -15.34 -5.34 -12.21
N MET A 148 -16.57 -4.81 -12.07
CA MET A 148 -16.89 -3.38 -12.21
C MET A 148 -16.18 -2.44 -11.23
N ALA A 149 -16.02 -1.18 -11.66
CA ALA A 149 -15.73 0.05 -10.90
C ALA A 149 -16.43 0.18 -9.52
N GLU A 150 -17.50 -0.58 -9.31
CA GLU A 150 -18.42 -0.51 -8.16
C GLU A 150 -18.04 -1.43 -6.99
N GLY A 151 -17.14 -2.40 -7.20
CA GLY A 151 -16.79 -3.40 -6.18
C GLY A 151 -15.89 -2.89 -5.05
N VAL A 152 -15.24 -1.74 -5.23
CA VAL A 152 -14.38 -1.16 -4.20
C VAL A 152 -15.16 -0.05 -3.52
N ALA A 153 -15.63 -0.30 -2.29
CA ALA A 153 -16.38 0.68 -1.50
C ALA A 153 -15.70 2.05 -1.58
N LYS A 154 -16.46 3.07 -1.97
CA LYS A 154 -15.99 4.47 -1.88
C LYS A 154 -15.62 4.70 -0.43
N ALA A 155 -14.42 5.19 -0.17
CA ALA A 155 -14.04 5.66 1.15
C ALA A 155 -14.47 7.14 1.25
N PRO A 156 -15.57 7.48 1.94
CA PRO A 156 -16.04 8.85 1.99
C PRO A 156 -14.95 9.75 2.59
N GLY A 157 -14.71 10.92 1.98
CA GLY A 157 -13.65 11.83 2.40
C GLY A 157 -12.24 11.51 1.86
N TRP A 158 -12.09 10.44 1.06
CA TRP A 158 -10.81 10.06 0.46
C TRP A 158 -10.84 10.11 -1.07
N LYS A 159 -9.75 10.60 -1.66
CA LYS A 159 -9.39 10.31 -3.07
C LYS A 159 -8.59 9.01 -3.10
N ARG A 160 -8.88 8.11 -4.03
CA ARG A 160 -8.22 6.80 -4.13
C ARG A 160 -7.81 6.47 -5.56
N TRP A 161 -6.63 5.90 -5.70
CA TRP A 161 -6.12 5.27 -6.92
C TRP A 161 -5.61 3.86 -6.59
N LEU A 162 -5.81 2.92 -7.50
CA LEU A 162 -5.45 1.51 -7.32
C LEU A 162 -4.70 1.01 -8.56
N TRP A 163 -3.68 0.18 -8.33
CA TRP A 163 -2.94 -0.55 -9.35
C TRP A 163 -2.95 -2.03 -9.00
N THR A 164 -3.05 -2.91 -9.99
CA THR A 164 -3.08 -4.36 -9.78
C THR A 164 -2.16 -5.08 -10.77
N GLY A 165 -1.72 -6.29 -10.43
CA GLY A 165 -0.87 -7.12 -11.26
C GLY A 165 -0.97 -8.61 -10.89
N MET A 166 -0.55 -9.46 -11.82
CA MET A 166 -0.66 -10.93 -11.69
C MET A 166 0.65 -11.62 -12.10
N PRO A 167 1.73 -11.46 -11.33
CA PRO A 167 2.96 -12.17 -11.64
C PRO A 167 2.76 -13.69 -11.52
N SER A 168 3.44 -14.47 -12.36
CA SER A 168 3.54 -15.91 -12.16
C SER A 168 4.07 -16.21 -10.76
N ARG A 169 3.54 -17.27 -10.15
CA ARG A 169 3.87 -17.65 -8.77
C ARG A 169 5.38 -17.76 -8.56
N GLY A 170 5.90 -17.07 -7.54
CA GLY A 170 7.34 -17.07 -7.20
C GLY A 170 8.24 -16.32 -8.18
N SER A 171 7.67 -15.65 -9.20
CA SER A 171 8.43 -14.73 -10.05
C SER A 171 9.06 -13.63 -9.20
N ARG A 172 10.21 -13.11 -9.63
CA ARG A 172 10.80 -11.86 -9.09
C ARG A 172 10.74 -10.73 -10.10
N ASN A 173 10.24 -11.00 -11.31
CA ASN A 173 10.19 -10.06 -12.43
C ASN A 173 8.86 -9.29 -12.42
N TRP A 174 8.48 -8.77 -11.25
CA TRP A 174 7.32 -7.89 -11.10
C TRP A 174 7.76 -6.48 -11.51
N VAL A 175 8.13 -6.34 -12.78
CA VAL A 175 8.67 -5.08 -13.30
C VAL A 175 7.54 -4.32 -13.95
N ALA A 176 7.52 -3.01 -13.72
CA ALA A 176 6.70 -2.12 -14.51
C ALA A 176 7.19 -2.11 -15.95
N SER A 177 6.37 -2.57 -16.89
CA SER A 177 6.70 -2.42 -18.31
C SER A 177 6.48 -0.95 -18.69
N PRO A 178 7.47 -0.25 -19.26
CA PRO A 178 7.24 1.09 -19.78
C PRO A 178 6.31 0.98 -21.00
N THR A 179 5.02 1.25 -20.83
CA THR A 179 4.18 1.60 -21.97
C THR A 179 4.40 3.06 -22.31
N SER A 180 5.03 3.28 -23.46
CA SER A 180 5.12 4.57 -24.12
C SER A 180 3.72 5.11 -24.43
N GLY A 181 3.40 6.24 -23.80
CA GLY A 181 2.56 7.28 -24.41
C GLY A 181 1.10 6.92 -24.69
N ASP A 182 0.27 6.80 -23.66
CA ASP A 182 -1.15 7.11 -23.81
C ASP A 182 -1.69 7.91 -22.62
N ARG A 183 -2.52 8.90 -22.96
CA ARG A 183 -3.03 9.95 -22.07
C ARG A 183 -3.67 9.36 -20.81
N LEU A 184 -3.30 9.93 -19.66
CA LEU A 184 -3.87 9.69 -18.33
C LEU A 184 -5.36 10.03 -18.30
N THR A 185 -6.22 9.16 -18.81
CA THR A 185 -7.67 9.24 -18.61
C THR A 185 -8.06 8.60 -17.29
N GLY A 186 -7.72 9.26 -16.17
CA GLY A 186 -8.46 9.29 -14.90
C GLY A 186 -8.82 8.00 -14.11
N TRP A 187 -8.67 6.79 -14.65
CA TRP A 187 -9.15 5.55 -14.01
C TRP A 187 -8.23 4.39 -14.38
N ASP A 188 -7.29 4.04 -13.49
CA ASP A 188 -6.43 2.88 -13.69
C ASP A 188 -7.19 1.58 -13.35
N SER A 189 -7.01 0.56 -14.19
CA SER A 189 -7.80 -0.68 -14.19
C SER A 189 -7.50 -1.54 -12.95
N PHE A 190 -8.53 -2.15 -12.37
CA PHE A 190 -8.39 -3.09 -11.26
C PHE A 190 -8.96 -4.45 -11.60
N LEU A 191 -8.45 -5.46 -10.88
CA LEU A 191 -8.80 -6.85 -11.04
C LEU A 191 -9.33 -7.42 -9.72
N VAL A 192 -10.40 -8.21 -9.78
CA VAL A 192 -10.94 -8.96 -8.65
C VAL A 192 -10.69 -10.45 -8.92
N VAL A 193 -9.94 -11.13 -8.04
CA VAL A 193 -9.75 -12.58 -8.11
C VAL A 193 -10.91 -13.25 -7.38
N THR A 194 -11.66 -14.09 -8.08
CA THR A 194 -12.87 -14.75 -7.54
C THR A 194 -12.74 -16.28 -7.45
N ASP A 195 -11.75 -16.87 -8.13
CA ASP A 195 -11.45 -18.31 -8.10
C ASP A 195 -10.10 -18.55 -7.41
N ARG A 196 -10.08 -19.44 -6.40
CA ARG A 196 -8.85 -19.82 -5.69
C ARG A 196 -7.84 -20.56 -6.58
N ARG A 197 -8.27 -21.23 -7.65
CA ARG A 197 -7.36 -21.89 -8.61
C ARG A 197 -6.43 -20.91 -9.31
N PHE A 198 -6.79 -19.62 -9.35
CA PHE A 198 -5.90 -18.56 -9.79
C PHE A 198 -4.52 -18.62 -9.09
N TYR A 199 -4.52 -18.94 -7.79
CA TYR A 199 -3.31 -18.97 -6.97
C TYR A 199 -2.45 -20.21 -7.15
N ASP A 200 -2.89 -21.17 -7.99
CA ASP A 200 -2.06 -22.29 -8.41
C ASP A 200 -0.95 -21.82 -9.36
N GLU A 201 -1.25 -20.83 -10.20
CA GLU A 201 -0.36 -20.34 -11.27
C GLU A 201 0.19 -18.92 -11.03
N TYR A 202 -0.58 -18.07 -10.35
CA TYR A 202 -0.28 -16.64 -10.22
C TYR A 202 -0.35 -16.17 -8.77
N ASP A 203 0.48 -15.19 -8.45
CA ASP A 203 0.26 -14.37 -7.27
C ASP A 203 -0.56 -13.14 -7.66
N TYR A 204 -1.29 -12.56 -6.71
CA TYR A 204 -2.02 -11.31 -6.92
C TYR A 204 -1.29 -10.18 -6.19
N ILE A 205 -0.95 -9.12 -6.90
CA ILE A 205 -0.42 -7.89 -6.28
C ILE A 205 -1.39 -6.75 -6.49
N PHE A 206 -1.53 -5.91 -5.47
CA PHE A 206 -2.24 -4.65 -5.61
C PHE A 206 -1.61 -3.56 -4.77
N ALA A 207 -1.62 -2.36 -5.33
CA ALA A 207 -1.11 -1.17 -4.69
C ALA A 207 -2.19 -0.10 -4.67
N GLU A 208 -2.17 0.73 -3.64
CA GLU A 208 -3.18 1.74 -3.41
C GLU A 208 -2.52 3.05 -2.99
N LEU A 209 -3.03 4.15 -3.54
CA LEU A 209 -2.81 5.49 -3.01
C LEU A 209 -4.16 6.01 -2.54
N LYS A 210 -4.28 6.30 -1.25
CA LYS A 210 -5.43 6.97 -0.66
C LYS A 210 -4.99 8.30 -0.07
N VAL A 211 -5.72 9.37 -0.36
CA VAL A 211 -5.42 10.71 0.15
C VAL A 211 -6.66 11.35 0.75
N ARG A 212 -6.52 11.86 1.97
CA ARG A 212 -7.51 12.67 2.67
C ARG A 212 -6.96 14.09 2.82
N GLU A 213 -7.62 15.02 2.13
CA GLU A 213 -7.26 16.45 2.14
C GLU A 213 -7.97 17.24 3.22
N ALA A 214 -9.15 16.78 3.63
CA ALA A 214 -9.96 17.47 4.62
C ALA A 214 -9.43 17.19 6.04
N GLY A 215 -9.24 18.25 6.83
CA GLY A 215 -8.77 18.20 8.21
C GLY A 215 -7.53 19.06 8.47
N PRO A 216 -7.11 19.20 9.73
CA PRO A 216 -5.94 20.02 10.11
C PRO A 216 -4.60 19.40 9.67
N LEU A 217 -4.57 18.10 9.38
CA LEU A 217 -3.40 17.36 8.93
C LEU A 217 -3.77 16.49 7.73
N PRO A 218 -3.31 16.84 6.51
CA PRO A 218 -3.49 16.00 5.33
C PRO A 218 -2.84 14.62 5.55
N LEU A 219 -3.53 13.57 5.11
CA LEU A 219 -3.10 12.19 5.30
C LEU A 219 -3.06 11.48 3.95
N SER A 220 -1.93 10.81 3.67
CA SER A 220 -1.78 9.98 2.47
C SER A 220 -1.24 8.60 2.83
N ILE A 221 -1.78 7.56 2.20
CA ILE A 221 -1.39 6.17 2.45
C ILE A 221 -1.04 5.55 1.10
N MET A 222 0.18 5.04 1.00
CA MET A 222 0.67 4.24 -0.12
C MET A 222 0.87 2.82 0.36
N SER A 223 0.05 1.87 -0.09
CA SER A 223 0.18 0.46 0.27
C SER A 223 0.60 -0.39 -0.91
N PHE A 224 1.37 -1.44 -0.67
CA PHE A 224 1.64 -2.53 -1.59
C PHE A 224 1.28 -3.83 -0.89
N ASN A 225 0.51 -4.66 -1.56
CA ASN A 225 -0.01 -5.90 -1.03
C ASN A 225 0.34 -7.04 -1.99
N HIS A 226 0.76 -8.16 -1.44
CA HIS A 226 0.99 -9.41 -2.16
C HIS A 226 0.14 -10.51 -1.54
N VAL A 227 -0.69 -11.13 -2.36
CA VAL A 227 -1.61 -12.19 -1.97
C VAL A 227 -1.23 -13.47 -2.70
N SER A 228 -1.09 -14.55 -1.95
CA SER A 228 -0.71 -15.87 -2.47
C SER A 228 -1.47 -16.99 -1.75
N ALA A 229 -1.47 -18.19 -2.33
CA ALA A 229 -1.93 -19.37 -1.62
C ALA A 229 -1.03 -19.64 -0.40
N GLY A 230 -1.64 -19.83 0.78
CA GLY A 230 -0.93 -20.31 1.97
C GLY A 230 -0.17 -21.61 1.65
N ARG A 231 1.06 -21.72 2.15
CA ARG A 231 1.86 -22.95 2.02
C ARG A 231 1.46 -23.97 3.07
#